data_AF-A0A6P2LYP5-F1
#
_entry.id   AF-A0A6P2LYP5-F1
#
_cell.length_a   1.000
_cell.length_b   1.000
_cell.length_c   1.000
_cell.angle_alpha   90.00
_cell.angle_beta   90.00
_cell.angle_gamma   90.00
#
_symmetry.space_group_name_H-M   'P 1'
#
loop_
_entity.id
_entity.type
_entity.pdbx_description
1 polymer ?
#
loop_
_entity_poly.entity_id
_entity_poly.type
_entity_poly.pdbx_seq_one_letter_code
_entity_poly.pdbx_strand_id
1 'polypeptide(L)' 'MITKQGERLIKKSFFVEKADYEFLVGLAKSYNKTPSHIVRFLMANNQIRDFTEKTLKKLQEIEYKNSTQGPEEKSSSQ' A
#
# COMPACT_ATOMS: atom_id res chain seq x y z
N MET A 1 29.67 6.14 16.11
CA MET A 1 28.75 6.79 15.14
C MET A 1 27.33 6.60 15.64
N ILE A 2 26.61 7.68 15.96
CA ILE A 2 25.18 7.60 16.32
C ILE A 2 24.42 7.72 15.00
N THR A 3 23.85 6.61 14.52
CA THR A 3 22.94 6.61 13.37
C THR A 3 21.70 7.42 13.73
N LYS A 4 21.51 8.60 13.12
CA LYS A 4 20.30 9.41 13.29
C LYS A 4 19.11 8.65 12.71
N GLN A 5 18.32 7.98 13.55
CA GLN A 5 17.10 7.24 13.18
C GLN A 5 15.94 8.14 12.67
N GLY A 6 16.21 9.26 12.01
CA GLY A 6 15.20 10.29 11.67
C GLY A 6 15.10 10.67 10.19
N GLU A 7 15.94 10.12 9.31
CA GLU A 7 16.20 10.75 7.99
C GLU A 7 15.16 10.47 6.88
N ARG A 8 14.03 9.80 7.15
CA ARG A 8 12.98 9.58 6.13
C ARG A 8 11.56 9.84 6.65
N LEU A 9 11.32 11.04 7.16
CA LEU A 9 9.96 11.51 7.42
C LEU A 9 9.33 12.04 6.13
N ILE A 10 8.26 11.38 5.66
CA ILE A 10 7.45 11.86 4.53
C ILE A 10 6.25 12.60 5.10
N LYS A 11 6.15 13.90 4.82
CA LYS A 11 4.95 14.69 5.11
C LYS A 11 3.95 14.50 3.96
N LYS A 12 2.72 14.10 4.28
CA LYS A 12 1.60 14.06 3.34
C LYS A 12 0.46 14.91 3.89
N SER A 13 -0.18 15.65 2.99
CA SER A 13 -1.34 16.49 3.27
C SER A 13 -2.44 16.14 2.29
N PHE A 14 -3.69 16.15 2.75
CA PHE A 14 -4.87 15.87 1.94
C PHE A 14 -6.03 16.68 2.49
N PHE A 15 -7.00 16.95 1.62
CA PHE A 15 -8.23 17.62 2.02
C PHE A 15 -9.19 16.60 2.62
N VAL A 16 -9.91 17.03 3.65
CA VAL A 16 -10.96 16.25 4.32
C VAL A 16 -12.16 17.15 4.49
N GLU A 17 -13.35 16.58 4.40
CA GLU A 17 -14.55 17.28 4.78
C GLU A 17 -14.56 17.56 6.28
N LYS A 18 -15.26 18.63 6.68
CA LYS A 18 -15.31 19.05 8.08
C LYS A 18 -15.87 17.96 8.99
N ALA A 19 -16.92 17.26 8.56
CA ALA A 19 -17.54 16.19 9.33
C ALA A 19 -16.56 15.02 9.58
N ASP A 20 -15.82 14.59 8.56
CA ASP A 20 -14.82 13.53 8.67
C ASP A 20 -13.65 13.94 9.58
N TYR A 21 -13.22 15.20 9.49
CA TYR A 21 -12.19 15.73 10.38
C TYR A 21 -12.65 15.72 11.84
N GLU A 22 -13.87 16.17 12.13
CA GLU A 22 -14.44 16.16 13.47
C GLU A 22 -14.58 14.74 14.03
N PHE A 23 -14.99 13.78 13.20
CA PHE A 23 -14.99 12.36 13.56
C PHE A 23 -13.59 11.86 13.93
N LEU A 24 -12.58 12.14 13.10
CA LEU A 24 -11.18 11.75 13.37
C LEU A 24 -10.64 12.40 14.65
N VAL A 25 -11.01 13.64 14.94
CA VAL A 25 -10.66 14.32 16.19
C VAL A 25 -11.32 13.66 17.40
N GLY A 26 -12.61 13.31 17.30
CA GLY A 26 -13.32 12.58 18.35
C GLY A 26 -12.68 11.24 18.67
N LEU A 27 -12.36 10.47 17.63
CA LEU A 27 -11.66 9.19 17.76
C LEU A 27 -10.27 9.37 18.35
N ALA A 28 -9.50 10.36 17.88
CA ALA A 28 -8.18 10.65 18.42
C ALA A 28 -8.22 10.95 19.92
N LYS A 29 -9.22 11.71 20.38
CA LYS A 29 -9.43 12.01 21.81
C LYS A 29 -9.73 10.76 22.63
N SER A 30 -10.58 9.85 22.15
CA SER A 30 -10.92 8.62 22.89
C SER A 30 -9.71 7.70 23.12
N TYR A 31 -8.69 7.78 22.26
CA TYR A 31 -7.45 7.02 22.38
C TYR A 31 -6.29 7.82 22.98
N ASN A 32 -6.50 9.08 23.38
CA ASN A 32 -5.44 10.01 23.80
C ASN A 32 -4.29 10.09 22.76
N LYS A 33 -4.66 10.23 21.49
CA LYS A 33 -3.77 10.34 20.32
C LYS A 33 -4.08 11.60 19.51
N THR A 34 -3.26 11.87 18.49
CA THR A 34 -3.51 12.94 17.51
C THR A 34 -4.26 12.40 16.29
N PRO A 35 -5.02 13.24 15.55
CA PRO A 35 -5.66 12.83 14.29
C PRO A 35 -4.65 12.21 13.30
N SER A 36 -3.45 12.78 13.19
CA SER A 36 -2.37 12.25 12.34
C SER A 36 -1.91 10.85 12.75
N HIS A 37 -1.99 10.49 14.02
CA HIS A 37 -1.69 9.13 14.49
C HIS A 37 -2.78 8.15 14.06
N ILE A 38 -4.05 8.54 14.21
CA ILE A 38 -5.20 7.74 13.75
C ILE A 38 -5.14 7.52 12.24
N VAL A 39 -4.90 8.56 11.45
CA VAL A 39 -4.75 8.46 10.00
C VAL A 39 -3.59 7.52 9.63
N ARG A 40 -2.44 7.63 10.31
CA ARG A 40 -1.30 6.75 10.07
C ARG A 40 -1.61 5.30 10.43
N PHE A 41 -2.34 5.08 11.51
CA PHE A 41 -2.82 3.76 11.91
C PHE A 41 -3.77 3.19 10.85
N LEU A 42 -4.77 3.95 10.39
CA LEU A 42 -5.69 3.50 9.35
C LEU A 42 -4.96 3.19 8.04
N MET A 43 -4.00 4.03 7.63
CA MET A 43 -3.18 3.80 6.45
C MET A 43 -2.24 2.58 6.59
N ALA A 44 -1.79 2.27 7.80
CA ALA A 44 -0.93 1.12 8.07
C ALA A 44 -1.73 -0.20 8.16
N ASN A 45 -2.96 -0.15 8.70
CA ASN A 45 -3.82 -1.33 8.86
C ASN A 45 -4.68 -1.62 7.62
N ASN A 46 -4.95 -0.62 6.79
CA ASN A 46 -5.50 -0.84 5.45
C ASN A 46 -4.39 -1.44 4.58
N GLN A 47 -4.40 -2.76 4.43
CA GLN A 47 -3.52 -3.61 3.60
C GLN A 47 -3.52 -3.26 2.09
N ILE A 48 -3.87 -2.04 1.70
CA ILE A 48 -3.79 -1.57 0.32
C ILE A 48 -2.33 -1.62 -0.16
N ARG A 49 -1.35 -1.44 0.73
CA ARG A 49 0.06 -1.44 0.31
C ARG A 49 0.60 -2.86 0.05
N ASP A 50 0.29 -3.82 0.92
CA ASP A 50 0.76 -5.20 0.76
C ASP A 50 0.02 -5.97 -0.34
N PHE A 51 -1.28 -5.69 -0.53
CA PHE A 51 -2.05 -6.27 -1.62
C PHE A 51 -1.57 -5.74 -2.97
N THR A 52 -1.34 -4.43 -3.10
CA THR A 52 -0.97 -3.82 -4.39
C THR A 52 0.44 -4.24 -4.81
N GLU A 53 1.43 -4.25 -3.92
CA GLU A 53 2.81 -4.66 -4.29
C GLU A 53 2.92 -6.15 -4.59
N LYS A 54 2.23 -7.03 -3.83
CA LYS A 54 2.20 -8.48 -4.12
C LYS A 54 1.43 -8.78 -5.40
N THR A 55 0.33 -8.08 -5.65
CA THR A 55 -0.48 -8.27 -6.86
C THR A 55 0.24 -7.74 -8.10
N LEU A 56 0.88 -6.58 -8.03
CA LEU A 56 1.70 -6.03 -9.12
C LEU A 56 2.85 -6.96 -9.50
N LYS A 57 3.59 -7.51 -8.51
CA LYS A 57 4.65 -8.49 -8.78
C LYS A 57 4.10 -9.75 -9.44
N LYS A 58 2.99 -10.29 -8.94
CA LYS A 58 2.34 -11.48 -9.55
C LYS A 58 1.88 -11.22 -10.99
N LEU A 59 1.32 -10.04 -11.27
CA LEU A 59 0.87 -9.68 -12.62
C LEU A 59 2.05 -9.55 -13.59
N GLN A 60 3.16 -8.92 -13.16
CA GLN A 60 4.38 -8.83 -13.96
C GLN A 60 5.01 -10.20 -14.25
N GLU A 61 4.99 -11.12 -13.27
CA GLU A 61 5.47 -12.50 -13.47
C GLU A 61 4.60 -13.29 -14.45
N ILE A 62 3.28 -13.07 -14.46
CA ILE A 62 2.35 -13.71 -15.41
C ILE A 62 2.57 -13.14 -16.83
N GLU A 63 2.70 -11.82 -16.98
CA GLU A 63 2.99 -11.18 -18.27
C GLU A 63 4.32 -11.65 -18.86
N TYR A 64 5.36 -11.81 -18.04
CA TYR A 64 6.66 -12.33 -18.48
C TYR A 64 6.58 -13.78 -18.97
N LYS A 65 5.86 -14.65 -18.25
CA LYS A 65 5.68 -16.06 -18.63
C LYS A 65 4.90 -16.21 -19.95
N ASN A 66 3.85 -15.42 -20.13
CA ASN A 66 3.06 -15.43 -21.37
C ASN A 66 3.83 -14.82 -22.56
N SER A 67 4.82 -13.96 -22.31
CA SER A 67 5.67 -13.37 -23.36
C SER A 67 6.85 -14.27 -23.76
N THR A 68 7.19 -15.29 -22.95
CA THR A 68 8.31 -16.22 -23.18
C THR A 68 7.87 -17.60 -23.70
N GLN A 69 6.58 -17.94 -23.62
CA GLN A 69 6.01 -19.06 -24.35
C GLN A 69 5.48 -18.59 -25.70
N GLY A 70 6.38 -18.56 -26.70
CA GLY A 70 5.97 -18.61 -28.10
C GLY A 70 5.12 -19.86 -28.38
N PRO A 71 4.30 -19.87 -29.44
CA PRO A 71 3.44 -21.00 -29.75
C PRO A 71 4.30 -22.18 -30.21
N GLU A 72 4.71 -23.06 -29.29
CA GLU A 72 5.28 -24.35 -29.68
C GLU A 72 4.15 -25.29 -30.12
N GLU A 73 3.96 -25.23 -31.44
CA GLU A 73 3.46 -26.22 -32.37
C GLU A 73 3.03 -27.57 -31.78
N LYS A 74 1.75 -27.89 -32.01
CA LYS A 74 1.27 -29.27 -32.05
C LYS A 74 2.08 -30.03 -33.11
N SER A 75 2.99 -30.91 -32.70
CA SER A 75 3.45 -32.01 -33.54
C SER A 75 3.07 -33.33 -32.88
N SER A 76 1.86 -33.78 -33.23
CA SER A 76 1.47 -35.18 -33.16
C SER A 76 2.21 -35.93 -34.26
N SER A 77 3.09 -36.86 -33.92
CA SER A 77 3.56 -37.87 -34.86
C SER A 77 3.26 -39.24 -34.27
N GLN A 78 2.21 -39.86 -34.82
CA GLN A 78 2.01 -41.32 -34.81
C GLN A 78 2.93 -41.95 -35.85
#